data_AF-A0A0L0VD50-F1
#
_entry.id   AF-A0A0L0VD50-F1
#
_cell.length_a   1.000
_cell.length_b   1.000
_cell.length_c   1.000
_cell.angle_alpha   90.00
_cell.angle_beta   90.00
_cell.angle_gamma   90.00
#
_symmetry.space_group_name_H-M   'P 1'
#
loop_
_entity.id
_entity.type
_entity.pdbx_description
1 polymer ?
#
loop_
_entity_poly.entity_id
_entity_poly.type
_entity_poly.pdbx_seq_one_letter_code
_entity_poly.pdbx_strand_id
1 'polypeptide(L)'
;MLQLSRSIALVLLLVSWQVAGEYEIVYFGCNKNRDGVCSKPVGNGKDQSLSWAVRSVPKTRNYQCPPTWQGECCPQHQFQDIDTAPLNILTRPLGDTGNCRHNGD
;
A
#
# COMPACT_ATOMS: atom_id res chain seq x y z
N MET A 1 -28.25 -33.46 28.61
CA MET A 1 -27.24 -33.47 27.53
C MET A 1 -27.34 -32.29 26.54
N LEU A 2 -28.43 -31.48 26.53
CA LEU A 2 -28.58 -30.33 25.62
C LEU A 2 -27.88 -29.03 26.04
N GLN A 3 -27.35 -28.92 27.26
CA GLN A 3 -26.76 -27.66 27.75
C GLN A 3 -25.28 -27.47 27.40
N LEU A 4 -24.52 -28.56 27.21
CA LEU A 4 -23.09 -28.50 26.87
C LEU A 4 -22.84 -28.07 25.41
N SER A 5 -23.75 -28.37 24.49
CA SER A 5 -23.62 -28.00 23.08
C SER A 5 -23.81 -26.50 22.81
N ARG A 6 -24.57 -25.80 23.66
CA ARG A 6 -24.79 -24.34 23.55
C ARG A 6 -23.53 -23.52 23.84
N SER A 7 -22.70 -23.98 24.77
CA SER A 7 -21.49 -23.27 25.18
C SER A 7 -20.40 -23.29 24.09
N ILE A 8 -20.29 -24.40 23.34
CA ILE A 8 -19.30 -24.55 22.27
C ILE A 8 -19.61 -23.60 21.10
N ALA A 9 -20.90 -23.43 20.76
CA ALA A 9 -21.32 -22.51 19.69
C ALA A 9 -20.98 -21.04 20.00
N LEU A 10 -21.12 -20.62 21.26
CA LEU A 10 -20.77 -19.26 21.69
C LEU A 10 -19.26 -18.98 21.64
N VAL A 11 -18.43 -19.97 22.00
CA VAL A 11 -16.96 -19.84 21.89
C VAL A 11 -16.52 -19.75 20.43
N LEU A 12 -17.10 -20.54 19.53
CA LEU A 12 -16.77 -20.50 18.10
C LEU A 12 -17.11 -19.14 17.46
N LEU A 13 -18.21 -18.50 17.86
CA LEU A 13 -18.59 -17.18 17.35
C LEU A 13 -17.63 -16.07 17.80
N LEU A 14 -17.07 -16.16 19.01
CA LEU A 14 -16.13 -15.15 19.51
C LEU A 14 -14.74 -15.26 18.86
N VAL A 15 -14.28 -16.47 18.50
CA VAL A 15 -12.98 -16.66 17.83
C VAL A 15 -13.01 -16.18 16.36
N SER A 16 -14.19 -16.21 15.72
CA SER A 16 -14.36 -15.82 14.32
C SER A 16 -14.19 -14.32 14.06
N TRP A 17 -14.27 -13.47 15.09
CA TRP A 17 -14.21 -12.01 14.92
C TRP A 17 -12.76 -11.48 14.85
N GLN A 18 -11.77 -12.20 15.38
CA GLN A 18 -10.41 -11.68 15.51
C GLN A 18 -9.55 -11.78 14.23
N VAL A 19 -10.10 -12.24 13.10
CA VAL A 19 -9.35 -12.49 11.85
C VAL A 19 -9.89 -11.70 10.65
N ALA A 20 -10.62 -10.60 10.87
CA ALA A 20 -11.06 -9.70 9.81
C ALA A 20 -10.23 -8.41 9.74
N GLY A 21 -8.91 -8.52 9.93
CA GLY A 21 -7.98 -7.48 9.54
C GLY A 21 -7.53 -7.75 8.11
N GLU A 22 -8.41 -7.55 7.13
CA GLU A 22 -8.03 -7.66 5.73
C GLU A 22 -7.05 -6.54 5.41
N TYR A 23 -5.78 -6.91 5.26
CA TYR A 23 -4.73 -6.04 4.78
C TYR A 23 -4.99 -5.78 3.29
N GLU A 24 -5.78 -4.76 2.98
CA GLU A 24 -6.17 -4.46 1.61
C GLU A 24 -4.97 -4.01 0.77
N ILE A 25 -4.75 -4.73 -0.35
CA ILE A 25 -3.79 -4.34 -1.38
C ILE A 25 -4.40 -3.16 -2.16
N VAL A 26 -3.65 -2.08 -2.30
CA VAL A 26 -4.10 -0.90 -3.05
C VAL A 26 -3.73 -1.07 -4.51
N TYR A 27 -4.73 -1.06 -5.41
CA TYR A 27 -4.53 -1.10 -6.86
C TYR A 27 -4.77 0.27 -7.48
N PHE A 28 -3.96 0.65 -8.47
CA PHE A 28 -4.10 1.91 -9.19
C PHE A 28 -3.48 1.86 -10.59
N GLY A 29 -3.80 2.84 -11.44
CA GLY A 29 -3.29 2.92 -12.81
C GLY A 29 -2.66 4.27 -13.09
N CYS A 30 -1.51 4.29 -13.78
CA CYS A 30 -0.86 5.53 -14.19
C CYS A 30 -0.85 5.73 -15.70
N ASN A 31 -0.95 6.98 -16.13
CA ASN A 31 -0.81 7.36 -17.52
C ASN A 31 0.59 7.06 -18.10
N LYS A 32 0.68 7.10 -19.43
CA LYS A 32 1.97 7.11 -20.14
C LYS A 32 2.77 8.33 -19.67
N ASN A 33 4.04 8.14 -19.33
CA ASN A 33 4.99 9.13 -18.76
C ASN A 33 4.86 9.43 -17.26
N ARG A 34 4.15 8.58 -16.50
CA ARG A 34 4.21 8.55 -15.05
C ARG A 34 4.73 7.21 -14.54
N ASP A 35 5.45 7.25 -13.43
CA ASP A 35 5.86 6.07 -12.68
C ASP A 35 4.93 5.85 -11.49
N GLY A 36 4.64 4.57 -11.23
CA GLY A 36 3.86 4.17 -10.06
C GLY A 36 4.77 4.05 -8.84
N VAL A 37 4.48 4.82 -7.81
CA VAL A 37 5.20 4.86 -6.54
C VAL A 37 4.24 4.49 -5.42
N CYS A 38 4.72 3.78 -4.41
CA CYS A 38 4.02 3.56 -3.17
C CYS A 38 4.58 4.52 -2.11
N SER A 39 3.72 5.25 -1.41
CA SER A 39 4.10 6.13 -0.32
C SER A 39 3.52 5.67 1.03
N LYS A 40 4.25 5.92 2.11
CA LYS A 40 3.76 5.71 3.48
C LYS A 40 4.32 6.78 4.40
N PRO A 41 3.48 7.53 5.14
CA PRO A 41 3.97 8.48 6.13
C PRO A 41 4.84 7.79 7.20
N VAL A 42 5.94 8.43 7.59
CA VAL A 42 6.83 7.96 8.66
C VAL A 42 7.10 9.06 9.68
N GLY A 43 7.46 8.64 10.89
CA GLY A 43 7.70 9.56 12.02
C GLY A 43 6.45 10.38 12.37
N ASN A 44 6.62 11.69 12.54
CA ASN A 44 5.55 12.62 12.90
C ASN A 44 4.71 13.09 11.69
N GLY A 45 4.71 12.34 10.59
CA GLY A 45 3.96 12.69 9.36
C GLY A 45 4.57 13.83 8.54
N LYS A 46 5.82 14.22 8.83
CA LYS A 46 6.58 15.21 8.04
C LYS A 46 7.32 14.59 6.86
N ASP A 47 7.68 13.32 7.03
CA ASP A 47 8.41 12.53 6.05
C ASP A 47 7.55 11.35 5.61
N GLN A 48 7.92 10.77 4.48
CA GLN A 48 7.32 9.58 3.91
C GLN A 48 8.40 8.66 3.36
N SER A 49 8.14 7.36 3.44
CA SER A 49 8.89 6.36 2.72
C SER A 49 8.24 6.13 1.35
N LEU A 50 9.08 6.05 0.33
CA LEU A 50 8.72 5.82 -1.06
C LEU A 50 9.35 4.51 -1.53
N SER A 51 8.60 3.72 -2.29
CA SER A 51 9.11 2.53 -2.99
C SER A 51 8.43 2.40 -4.36
N TRP A 52 9.02 1.65 -5.28
CA TRP A 52 8.36 1.38 -6.56
C TRP A 52 7.11 0.54 -6.38
N ALA A 53 6.02 0.95 -7.02
CA ALA A 53 4.83 0.12 -7.07
C ALA A 53 5.05 -1.09 -7.98
N VAL A 54 4.51 -2.24 -7.56
CA VAL A 54 4.64 -3.48 -8.33
C VAL A 54 3.59 -3.48 -9.43
N ARG A 55 3.94 -3.87 -10.65
CA ARG A 55 2.92 -4.05 -11.71
C ARG A 55 2.00 -5.21 -11.34
N SER A 56 0.70 -4.95 -11.24
CA SER A 56 -0.30 -5.99 -10.96
C SER A 56 -0.50 -6.92 -12.15
N VAL A 57 -0.36 -6.38 -13.37
CA VAL A 57 -0.34 -7.17 -14.61
C VAL A 57 0.91 -6.85 -15.42
N PRO A 58 1.71 -7.84 -15.83
CA PRO A 58 2.89 -7.63 -16.65
C PRO A 58 2.60 -6.77 -17.89
N LYS A 59 3.53 -5.87 -18.23
CA LYS A 59 3.46 -4.95 -19.40
C LYS A 59 2.31 -3.94 -19.37
N THR A 60 1.50 -3.89 -18.32
CA THR A 60 0.48 -2.84 -18.11
C THR A 60 0.98 -1.78 -17.14
N ARG A 61 0.41 -0.57 -17.18
CA ARG A 61 0.63 0.49 -16.17
C ARG A 61 -0.39 0.41 -15.02
N ASN A 62 -0.84 -0.82 -14.71
CA ASN A 62 -1.61 -1.11 -13.52
C ASN A 62 -0.64 -1.57 -12.44
N TYR A 63 -0.75 -0.95 -11.28
CA TYR A 63 0.16 -1.10 -10.17
C TYR A 63 -0.59 -1.55 -8.93
N GLN A 64 0.18 -2.08 -7.99
CA GLN A 64 -0.27 -2.42 -6.66
C GLN A 64 0.75 -1.98 -5.62
N CYS A 65 0.25 -1.55 -4.47
CA CYS A 65 1.04 -1.24 -3.30
C CYS A 65 0.78 -2.23 -2.17
N PRO A 66 1.79 -2.48 -1.32
CA PRO A 66 1.59 -3.26 -0.12
C PRO A 66 0.50 -2.64 0.77
N PRO A 67 -0.13 -3.45 1.64
CA PRO A 67 -1.09 -2.92 2.60
C PRO A 67 -0.50 -1.80 3.43
N THR A 68 -1.32 -0.80 3.78
CA THR A 68 -0.95 0.43 4.51
C THR A 68 -0.13 1.46 3.73
N TRP A 69 0.22 1.18 2.47
CA TRP A 69 0.86 2.14 1.57
C TRP A 69 -0.18 2.73 0.62
N GLN A 70 0.02 3.97 0.21
CA GLN A 70 -0.81 4.66 -0.78
C GLN A 70 -0.15 4.60 -2.15
N GLY A 71 -0.96 4.42 -3.20
CA GLY A 71 -0.47 4.44 -4.58
C GLY A 71 -0.43 5.86 -5.12
N GLU A 72 0.65 6.22 -5.79
CA GLU A 72 0.85 7.54 -6.38
C GLU A 72 1.43 7.43 -7.80
N CYS A 73 0.93 8.28 -8.70
CA CYS A 73 1.46 8.42 -10.05
C CYS A 73 2.30 9.69 -10.14
N CYS A 74 3.60 9.53 -10.16
CA CYS A 74 4.57 10.62 -10.17
C CYS A 74 5.16 10.83 -11.57
N PRO A 75 5.62 12.05 -11.90
CA PRO A 75 6.46 12.28 -13.07
C PRO A 75 7.56 11.23 -13.23
N GLN A 76 7.74 10.74 -14.45
CA GLN A 76 8.71 9.70 -14.73
C GLN A 76 10.13 10.11 -14.30
N HIS A 77 10.87 9.18 -13.69
CA HIS A 77 12.23 9.36 -13.17
C HIS A 77 12.39 10.35 -11.99
N GLN A 78 11.31 10.91 -11.45
CA GLN A 78 11.42 11.85 -10.32
C GLN A 78 12.08 11.22 -9.07
N PHE A 79 11.79 9.94 -8.81
CA PHE A 79 12.28 9.21 -7.64
C PHE A 79 13.22 8.07 -8.02
N GLN A 80 14.03 8.27 -9.07
CA GLN A 80 14.95 7.24 -9.58
C GLN A 80 15.97 6.76 -8.53
N ASP A 81 16.25 7.59 -7.52
CA ASP A 81 17.10 7.24 -6.38
C ASP A 81 16.63 5.99 -5.62
N ILE A 82 15.33 5.61 -5.72
CA ILE A 82 14.79 4.37 -5.15
C ILE A 82 15.57 3.14 -5.63
N ASP A 83 16.03 3.12 -6.89
CA ASP A 83 16.78 2.00 -7.48
C ASP A 83 18.11 1.69 -6.76
N THR A 84 18.67 2.70 -6.10
CA THR A 84 19.96 2.62 -5.41
C THR A 84 19.83 2.68 -3.89
N ALA A 85 18.62 2.94 -3.39
CA ALA A 85 18.36 3.08 -1.98
C ALA A 85 18.44 1.72 -1.25
N PRO A 86 18.89 1.68 0.01
CA PRO A 86 18.80 0.47 0.82
C PRO A 86 17.37 -0.06 0.86
N LEU A 87 17.21 -1.36 0.62
CA LEU A 87 15.90 -2.04 0.58
C LEU A 87 14.93 -1.52 -0.51
N ASN A 88 15.41 -0.73 -1.47
CA ASN A 88 14.58 -0.02 -2.46
C ASN A 88 13.51 0.88 -1.79
N ILE A 89 13.87 1.48 -0.65
CA ILE A 89 13.02 2.42 0.08
C ILE A 89 13.75 3.75 0.25
N LEU A 90 13.13 4.81 -0.22
CA LEU A 90 13.65 6.17 -0.13
C LEU A 90 12.80 6.99 0.83
N THR A 91 13.41 7.64 1.83
CA THR A 91 12.70 8.56 2.71
C THR A 91 12.85 10.00 2.21
N ARG A 92 11.72 10.70 2.05
CA ARG A 92 11.65 12.10 1.59
C ARG A 92 10.64 12.88 2.42
N PRO A 93 10.72 14.22 2.45
CA PRO A 93 9.63 15.05 2.96
C PRO A 93 8.29 14.75 2.27
N LEU A 94 7.18 14.87 3.02
CA LEU A 94 5.83 14.63 2.48
C LEU A 94 5.50 15.55 1.29
N GLY A 95 6.07 16.76 1.27
CA GLY A 95 5.84 17.74 0.20
C GLY A 95 6.46 17.38 -1.16
N ASP A 96 7.43 16.46 -1.21
CA ASP A 96 8.13 16.11 -2.45
C ASP A 96 7.22 15.40 -3.47
N THR A 97 6.11 14.80 -3.01
CA THR A 97 5.10 14.18 -3.87
C THR A 97 3.98 15.13 -4.29
N GLY A 98 4.13 16.45 -4.09
CA GLY A 98 3.11 17.45 -4.45
C GLY A 98 2.70 17.49 -5.94
N ASN A 99 3.54 16.96 -6.85
CA ASN A 99 3.24 16.83 -8.29
C ASN A 99 2.73 15.43 -8.68
N CYS A 100 2.65 14.51 -7.72
CA CYS A 100 2.11 13.18 -7.91
C CYS A 100 0.58 13.20 -7.78
N ARG A 101 -0.08 12.26 -8.45
CA ARG A 101 -1.53 12.07 -8.31
C ARG A 101 -1.81 10.83 -7.47
N HIS A 102 -2.60 11.00 -6.41
CA HIS A 102 -2.96 9.90 -5.52
C HIS A 102 -3.96 8.96 -6.18
N ASN A 103 -3.74 7.65 -6.02
CA ASN A 103 -4.59 6.55 -6.49
C ASN A 103 -4.86 6.50 -8.00
N GLY A 104 -3.95 7.02 -8.81
CA GLY A 104 -4.04 6.92 -10.26
C GLY A 104 -4.41 8.23 -10.97
N ASP A 105 -4.53 8.15 -12.30
CA ASP A 105 -4.97 9.24 -13.19
C ASP A 105 -6.38 9.00 -13.77
#